data_AF-H2ZNB2-F1
#
_entry.id   AF-H2ZNB2-F1
#
_cell.length_a   1.000
_cell.length_b   1.000
_cell.length_c   1.000
_cell.angle_alpha   90.00
_cell.angle_beta   90.00
_cell.angle_gamma   90.00
#
_symmetry.space_group_name_H-M   'P 1'
#
loop_
_entity.id
_entity.type
_entity.pdbx_description
1 polymer ?
#
loop_
_entity_poly.entity_id
_entity_poly.type
_entity_poly.pdbx_seq_one_letter_code
_entity_poly.pdbx_strand_id
1 'polypeptide(L)'
;MMQTNGITKTTLNTKQAYTCTTEMLKRVADKFGWEVTTEDREERPGEQLIYWGDVQKISHVNKQFFVKSGSYIINYFPGFVAVEKKIDHAIALRTMTLLFPKHFDFFL
;
A
#
# COMPACT_ATOMS: atom_id res chain seq x y z
N MET A 1 14.47 22.53 1.58
CA MET A 1 13.00 22.61 1.64
C MET A 1 12.47 22.18 0.29
N MET A 2 11.79 21.02 0.19
CA MET A 2 11.15 20.62 -1.07
C MET A 2 9.84 21.39 -1.19
N GLN A 3 9.71 22.19 -2.24
CA GLN A 3 8.46 22.85 -2.61
C GLN A 3 7.45 21.76 -2.99
N THR A 4 6.45 21.53 -2.16
CA THR A 4 5.22 20.84 -2.58
C THR A 4 4.52 21.75 -3.58
N ASN A 5 4.81 21.59 -4.88
CA ASN A 5 3.86 21.97 -5.90
C ASN A 5 2.53 21.30 -5.50
N GLY A 6 1.51 22.12 -5.22
CA GLY A 6 0.27 21.65 -4.60
C GLY A 6 -0.33 20.50 -5.40
N ILE A 7 -0.69 19.41 -4.72
CA ILE A 7 -1.46 18.34 -5.34
C ILE A 7 -2.81 18.93 -5.73
N THR A 8 -3.10 18.99 -7.02
CA THR A 8 -4.35 19.54 -7.58
C THR A 8 -5.34 18.46 -7.98
N LYS A 9 -4.90 17.20 -8.05
CA LYS A 9 -5.70 16.08 -8.52
C LYS A 9 -5.30 14.80 -7.80
N THR A 10 -6.29 14.00 -7.39
CA THR A 10 -6.07 12.67 -6.82
C THR A 10 -6.83 11.63 -7.64
N THR A 11 -6.14 10.54 -7.96
CA THR A 11 -6.66 9.43 -8.78
C THR A 11 -6.48 8.12 -8.02
N LEU A 12 -7.50 7.27 -7.98
CA LEU A 12 -7.48 5.91 -7.46
C LEU A 12 -7.34 4.90 -8.59
N ASN A 13 -6.24 4.15 -8.59
CA ASN A 13 -6.05 3.00 -9.47
C ASN A 13 -6.60 1.73 -8.82
N THR A 14 -7.59 1.11 -9.46
CA THR A 14 -8.24 -0.13 -9.00
C THR A 14 -7.89 -1.35 -9.86
N LYS A 15 -6.85 -1.28 -10.71
CA LYS A 15 -6.46 -2.36 -11.64
C LYS A 15 -6.25 -3.70 -10.91
N GLN A 16 -5.66 -3.65 -9.72
CA GLN A 16 -5.31 -4.82 -8.91
C GLN A 16 -6.20 -4.96 -7.66
N ALA A 17 -7.27 -4.18 -7.55
CA ALA A 17 -8.20 -4.27 -6.43
C ALA A 17 -8.89 -5.63 -6.38
N TYR A 18 -9.14 -6.16 -5.18
CA TYR A 18 -9.95 -7.36 -5.03
C TYR A 18 -11.38 -7.08 -5.51
N THR A 19 -11.96 -7.99 -6.29
CA THR A 19 -13.31 -7.84 -6.87
C THR A 19 -14.37 -7.48 -5.83
N CYS A 20 -14.26 -8.03 -4.62
CA CYS A 20 -15.18 -7.74 -3.50
C CYS A 20 -15.04 -6.32 -2.93
N THR A 21 -13.94 -5.62 -3.21
CA THR A 21 -13.64 -4.27 -2.69
C THR A 21 -13.81 -3.17 -3.74
N THR A 22 -13.75 -3.49 -5.03
CA THR A 22 -13.73 -2.51 -6.13
C THR A 22 -14.92 -1.54 -6.12
N GLU A 23 -16.14 -2.03 -5.90
CA GLU A 23 -17.33 -1.15 -5.88
C GLU A 23 -17.35 -0.23 -4.66
N MET A 24 -16.84 -0.69 -3.52
CA MET A 24 -16.69 0.17 -2.33
C MET A 24 -15.64 1.26 -2.60
N LEU A 25 -14.54 0.90 -3.23
CA LEU A 25 -13.45 1.83 -3.58
C LEU A 25 -13.92 2.94 -4.52
N LYS A 26 -14.72 2.61 -5.54
CA LYS A 26 -15.33 3.62 -6.44
C LYS A 26 -16.25 4.58 -5.68
N ARG A 27 -17.09 4.07 -4.77
CA ARG A 27 -17.96 4.91 -3.94
C ARG A 27 -17.18 5.83 -3.00
N VAL A 28 -16.04 5.37 -2.49
CA VAL A 28 -15.15 6.18 -1.68
C VAL A 28 -14.49 7.26 -2.53
N ALA A 29 -13.96 6.91 -3.70
CA ALA A 29 -13.37 7.87 -4.63
C ALA A 29 -14.35 9.00 -4.99
N ASP A 30 -15.59 8.65 -5.31
CA ASP A 30 -16.66 9.62 -5.61
C ASP A 30 -16.91 10.60 -4.46
N LYS A 31 -16.99 10.11 -3.21
CA LYS A 31 -17.17 10.96 -2.02
C LYS A 31 -16.03 11.96 -1.80
N PHE A 32 -14.83 11.63 -2.23
CA PHE A 32 -13.66 12.50 -2.10
C PHE A 32 -13.35 13.30 -3.38
N GLY A 33 -14.16 13.16 -4.43
CA GLY A 33 -13.93 13.82 -5.73
C GLY A 33 -12.68 13.30 -6.45
N TRP A 34 -12.30 12.04 -6.23
CA TRP A 34 -11.15 11.41 -6.87
C TRP A 34 -11.54 10.77 -8.19
N GLU A 35 -10.64 10.80 -9.16
CA GLU A 35 -10.80 10.02 -10.38
C GLU A 35 -10.52 8.54 -10.13
N VAL A 36 -11.12 7.65 -10.93
CA VAL A 36 -10.85 6.21 -10.88
C VAL A 36 -10.24 5.77 -12.20
N THR A 37 -9.17 4.97 -12.14
CA THR A 37 -8.51 4.42 -13.33
C THR A 37 -8.14 2.94 -13.13
N THR A 38 -7.94 2.24 -14.24
CA THR A 38 -7.35 0.90 -14.29
C THR A 38 -6.02 0.90 -15.06
N GLU A 39 -5.51 2.06 -15.42
CA GLU A 39 -4.28 2.22 -16.20
C GLU A 39 -3.09 2.46 -15.28
N ASP A 40 -2.00 1.74 -15.54
CA ASP A 40 -0.71 2.05 -14.93
C ASP A 40 -0.07 3.16 -15.75
N ARG A 41 0.30 4.28 -15.12
CA ARG A 41 0.85 5.44 -15.79
C ARG A 41 1.99 6.09 -15.02
N GLU A 42 2.82 6.84 -15.74
CA GLU A 42 3.92 7.62 -15.17
C GLU A 42 3.42 8.83 -14.35
N GLU A 43 4.34 9.42 -13.57
CA GLU A 43 4.03 10.49 -12.62
C GLU A 43 3.70 11.75 -13.38
N ARG A 44 2.62 12.43 -12.98
CA ARG A 44 2.26 13.73 -13.54
C ARG A 44 2.42 14.79 -12.45
N PRO A 45 3.11 15.90 -12.75
CA PRO A 45 3.21 17.01 -11.80
C PRO A 45 1.82 17.47 -11.33
N GLY A 46 1.63 17.62 -10.01
CA GLY A 46 0.36 18.06 -9.41
C GLY A 46 -0.70 16.96 -9.29
N GLU A 47 -0.39 15.71 -9.67
CA GLU A 47 -1.28 14.57 -9.50
C GLU A 47 -0.78 13.63 -8.41
N GLN A 48 -1.70 13.17 -7.56
CA GLN A 48 -1.48 12.07 -6.63
C GLN A 48 -2.20 10.81 -7.12
N LEU A 49 -1.48 9.69 -7.22
CA LEU A 49 -2.01 8.40 -7.66
C LEU A 49 -1.98 7.38 -6.52
N ILE A 50 -3.17 6.92 -6.12
CA ILE A 50 -3.37 5.90 -5.08
C ILE A 50 -3.53 4.55 -5.77
N TYR A 51 -2.63 3.61 -5.50
CA TYR A 51 -2.77 2.22 -5.91
C TYR A 51 -3.42 1.41 -4.80
N TRP A 52 -4.56 0.78 -5.10
CA TRP A 52 -5.26 -0.07 -4.15
C TRP A 52 -5.45 -1.48 -4.70
N GLY A 53 -4.87 -2.47 -4.03
CA GLY A 53 -5.09 -3.86 -4.42
C GLY A 53 -4.15 -4.90 -3.82
N ASP A 54 -4.20 -6.09 -4.42
CA ASP A 54 -3.28 -7.19 -4.12
C ASP A 54 -1.87 -6.81 -4.60
N VAL A 55 -1.03 -6.38 -3.65
CA VAL A 55 0.29 -5.84 -3.96
C VAL A 55 1.25 -6.88 -4.52
N GLN A 56 0.96 -8.17 -4.33
CA GLN A 56 1.73 -9.24 -4.98
C GLN A 56 1.47 -9.31 -6.49
N LYS A 57 0.32 -8.79 -6.96
CA LYS A 57 -0.06 -8.77 -8.38
C LYS A 57 0.26 -7.46 -9.09
N ILE A 58 0.67 -6.41 -8.36
CA ILE A 58 1.08 -5.16 -9.00
C ILE A 58 2.48 -5.34 -9.59
N SER A 59 2.53 -5.91 -10.80
CA SER A 59 3.75 -6.14 -11.61
C SER A 59 4.59 -4.87 -11.82
N HIS A 60 3.94 -3.71 -11.72
CA HIS A 60 4.53 -2.39 -11.92
C HIS A 60 4.81 -1.62 -10.63
N VAL A 61 4.68 -2.22 -9.43
CA VAL A 61 5.31 -1.64 -8.22
C VAL A 61 6.81 -1.89 -8.34
N ASN A 62 7.41 -1.14 -9.25
CA ASN A 62 8.84 -0.90 -9.34
C ASN A 62 9.31 -0.56 -7.92
N LYS A 63 10.31 -1.26 -7.39
CA LYS A 63 10.82 -1.03 -6.02
C LYS A 63 11.16 0.45 -5.76
N GLN A 64 11.35 1.25 -6.82
CA GLN A 64 11.48 2.70 -6.81
C GLN A 64 10.28 3.47 -6.20
N PHE A 65 9.05 2.92 -6.19
CA PHE A 65 7.86 3.57 -5.60
C PHE A 65 7.92 3.68 -4.07
N PHE A 66 8.69 2.82 -3.40
CA PHE A 66 8.92 2.90 -1.96
C PHE A 66 10.10 3.81 -1.59
N VAL A 67 10.85 4.28 -2.60
CA VAL A 67 12.11 5.02 -2.44
C VAL A 67 11.96 6.48 -2.89
N LYS A 68 11.05 6.77 -3.82
CA LYS A 68 10.73 8.15 -4.24
C LYS A 68 9.69 8.78 -3.31
N SER A 69 10.08 9.81 -2.58
CA SER A 69 9.17 10.71 -1.90
C SER A 69 8.41 11.56 -2.93
N GLY A 70 7.13 11.24 -3.17
CA GLY A 70 6.30 12.02 -4.09
C GLY A 70 5.13 11.23 -4.67
N SER A 71 3.96 11.87 -4.68
CA SER A 71 2.79 11.64 -5.55
C SER A 71 2.12 10.26 -5.56
N TYR A 72 2.77 9.19 -5.13
CA TYR A 72 2.22 7.84 -5.13
C TYR A 72 1.90 7.37 -3.73
N ILE A 73 0.71 6.79 -3.56
CA ILE A 73 0.29 6.12 -2.33
C ILE A 73 -0.03 4.67 -2.68
N ILE A 74 0.54 3.73 -1.95
CA ILE A 74 0.24 2.30 -2.10
C ILE A 74 -0.32 1.81 -0.76
N ASN A 75 -1.42 1.05 -0.79
CA ASN A 75 -2.08 0.53 0.41
C ASN A 75 -1.34 -0.69 1.05
N TYR A 76 -0.01 -0.73 0.99
CA TYR A 76 0.81 -1.84 1.48
C TYR A 76 2.20 -1.39 1.92
N PHE A 77 2.67 -1.95 3.04
CA PHE A 77 4.04 -1.78 3.52
C PHE A 77 4.93 -2.92 3.00
N PRO A 78 6.08 -2.61 2.37
CA PRO A 78 7.09 -3.62 2.06
C PRO A 78 7.45 -4.44 3.29
N GLY A 79 7.45 -5.78 3.15
CA GLY A 79 7.78 -6.69 4.24
C GLY A 79 6.61 -7.07 5.16
N PHE A 80 5.41 -6.49 4.98
CA PHE A 80 4.24 -6.88 5.78
C PHE A 80 3.85 -8.37 5.58
N VAL A 81 4.22 -8.96 4.44
CA VAL A 81 4.06 -10.40 4.19
C VAL A 81 4.71 -11.29 5.28
N ALA A 82 5.76 -10.82 5.96
CA ALA A 82 6.42 -11.55 7.03
C ALA A 82 5.54 -11.74 8.28
N VAL A 83 4.54 -10.88 8.47
CA VAL A 83 3.54 -11.04 9.54
C VAL A 83 2.23 -11.67 9.06
N GLU A 84 1.97 -11.69 7.76
CA GLU A 84 0.77 -12.31 7.17
C GLU A 84 0.94 -13.83 6.95
N LYS A 85 2.14 -14.28 6.53
CA LYS A 85 2.43 -15.70 6.32
C LYS A 85 2.61 -16.39 7.66
N LYS A 86 1.72 -17.36 7.97
CA LYS A 86 1.72 -18.12 9.23
C LYS A 86 3.10 -18.66 9.64
N ILE A 87 3.90 -19.14 8.69
CA ILE A 87 5.24 -19.68 8.96
C ILE A 87 6.21 -18.56 9.34
N ASP A 88 6.28 -17.50 8.53
CA ASP A 88 7.19 -16.36 8.77
C ASP A 88 6.82 -15.62 10.06
N HIS A 89 5.51 -15.47 10.32
CA HIS A 89 4.98 -14.88 11.53
C HIS A 89 5.35 -15.70 12.78
N ALA A 90 5.22 -17.03 12.72
CA ALA A 90 5.61 -17.90 13.82
C ALA A 90 7.13 -17.87 14.09
N ILE A 91 7.95 -17.80 13.04
CA ILE A 91 9.41 -17.66 13.17
C ILE A 91 9.75 -16.32 13.83
N ALA A 92 9.13 -15.23 13.36
CA ALA A 92 9.34 -13.90 13.91
C ALA A 92 8.93 -13.85 15.40
N LEU A 93 7.73 -14.33 15.74
CA LEU A 93 7.26 -14.33 17.12
C LEU A 93 8.12 -15.22 18.03
N ARG A 94 8.49 -16.42 17.60
CA ARG A 94 9.40 -17.29 18.37
C ARG A 94 10.76 -16.63 18.62
N THR A 95 11.29 -15.92 17.63
CA THR A 95 12.54 -15.17 17.76
C THR A 95 12.38 -14.05 18.79
N MET A 96 11.28 -13.30 18.73
CA MET A 96 11.00 -12.22 19.68
C MET A 96 10.73 -12.72 21.10
N THR A 97 10.05 -13.86 21.28
CA THR A 97 9.87 -14.49 22.60
C THR A 97 11.22 -14.94 23.20
N LEU A 98 12.17 -15.42 22.38
CA LEU A 98 13.51 -15.76 22.88
C LEU A 98 14.34 -14.53 23.27
N LEU A 99 14.26 -13.45 22.48
CA LEU A 99 15.01 -12.21 22.72
C LEU A 99 14.40 -11.34 23.83
N PHE A 100 13.06 -11.36 23.96
CA PHE A 100 12.28 -10.50 24.85
C PHE A 100 11.17 -11.28 25.57
N PRO A 101 11.52 -12.24 26.46
CA PRO A 101 10.58 -13.24 26.98
C PRO A 101 9.38 -12.67 27.75
N LYS A 102 9.53 -11.49 28.35
CA LYS A 102 8.47 -10.82 29.14
C LYS A 102 7.63 -9.82 28.33
N HIS A 103 7.94 -9.63 27.05
CA HIS A 103 7.24 -8.68 26.18
C HIS A 103 6.41 -9.38 25.09
N PHE A 104 6.60 -10.69 24.92
CA PHE A 104 5.95 -11.51 23.90
C PHE A 104 5.39 -12.81 24.50
N ASP A 105 4.90 -12.73 25.73
CA ASP A 105 4.28 -13.83 26.50
C ASP A 105 2.85 -14.15 26.06
N PHE A 106 2.16 -13.22 25.39
CA PHE A 106 0.84 -13.44 24.78
C PHE A 106 0.80 -14.49 23.66
N PHE A 107 1.97 -14.96 23.20
CA PHE A 107 2.11 -15.98 22.16
C PHE A 107 2.49 -17.37 22.71
N LEU A 108 2.61 -17.50 24.03
CA LEU A 108 2.78 -18.79 24.73
C LEU A 108 1.43 -19.31 25.23
#